data_AF-A0A1X3CYT7-F1
#
_entry.id   AF-A0A1X3CYT7-F1
#
_cell.length_a   1.000
_cell.length_b   1.000
_cell.length_c   1.000
_cell.angle_alpha   90.00
_cell.angle_beta   90.00
_cell.angle_gamma   90.00
#
_symmetry.space_group_name_H-M   'P 1'
#
loop_
_entity.id
_entity.type
_entity.pdbx_description
1 polymer ?
#
loop_
_entity_poly.entity_id
_entity_poly.type
_entity_poly.pdbx_seq_one_letter_code
_entity_poly.pdbx_strand_id
1 'polypeptide(L)'
;MHVSELQTQHISKLLEQAEQLGIENANRLRKQDLVFAIVRQLMKQGEDFSCSGTLEILPDGFGFLRSSDTSYLAGPDDIYVSPSQIRRFNLHTGDTIEGTVRVPKDNERYFALVRLDAINGDKPEVCKHKILFENLTPLFPTKQFKLERDIKAEENLTSRAIDLVAPIGFGQRALVVAPPKSGKTVMLQNIAHAITVNYPDAELIVLLIDERPEEVTEMIRSVRGEVVSSTFDEPASRHVQVAEMVIEKAKRMVEHKKDVVILLDSITRLARAYNTVVPASGKVLTGGVDANALHRPKRFFGAARNVEEGGSLTIIATALVETGSRMDDVIYEEFKGTGNMELHLDRRMAEKRLFPAININKSGTRREELLVPNDQLQRMWLLRKFLHPMDEIEATEFLVGKLKDSKDNNDFFELMRGK
;
A
#
# COMPACT_ATOMS: atom_id res chain seq x y z
N MET A 1 -8.69 28.55 0.95
CA MET A 1 -9.13 27.48 1.86
C MET A 1 -9.18 26.14 1.12
N HIS A 2 -9.07 24.99 1.78
CA HIS A 2 -9.17 23.69 1.11
C HIS A 2 -10.60 23.14 1.18
N VAL A 3 -11.16 22.65 0.06
CA VAL A 3 -12.56 22.17 0.00
C VAL A 3 -12.81 20.99 0.94
N SER A 4 -11.84 20.08 1.08
CA SER A 4 -11.98 18.90 1.95
C SER A 4 -12.16 19.26 3.43
N GLU A 5 -11.68 20.43 3.87
CA GLU A 5 -11.88 20.90 5.25
C GLU A 5 -13.36 21.15 5.56
N LEU A 6 -14.15 21.54 4.56
CA LEU A 6 -15.61 21.71 4.71
C LEU A 6 -16.33 20.38 4.55
N GLN A 7 -15.89 19.52 3.63
CA GLN A 7 -16.52 18.22 3.38
C GLN A 7 -16.40 17.27 4.58
N THR A 8 -15.31 17.34 5.32
CA THR A 8 -15.06 16.50 6.51
C THR A 8 -15.72 17.02 7.79
N GLN A 9 -16.15 18.29 7.82
CA GLN A 9 -16.81 18.86 8.99
C GLN A 9 -18.14 18.18 9.31
N HIS A 10 -18.48 18.16 10.61
CA HIS A 10 -19.78 17.71 11.08
C HIS A 10 -20.88 18.69 10.66
N ILE A 11 -22.08 18.18 10.35
CA ILE A 11 -23.18 18.98 9.79
C ILE A 11 -23.57 20.16 10.68
N SER A 12 -23.48 20.02 12.01
CA SER A 12 -23.78 21.12 12.95
C SER A 12 -22.88 22.34 12.73
N LYS A 13 -21.57 22.14 12.52
CA LYS A 13 -20.62 23.23 12.26
C LYS A 13 -20.88 23.90 10.92
N LEU A 14 -21.26 23.12 9.91
CA LEU A 14 -21.62 23.66 8.59
C LEU A 14 -22.89 24.52 8.68
N LEU A 15 -23.87 24.12 9.49
CA LEU A 15 -25.09 24.93 9.70
C LEU A 15 -24.79 26.24 10.43
N GLU A 16 -23.94 26.22 11.47
CA GLU A 16 -23.48 27.44 12.16
C GLU A 16 -22.77 28.41 11.21
N GLN A 17 -21.89 27.90 10.35
CA GLN A 17 -21.23 28.71 9.31
C GLN A 17 -22.21 29.27 8.29
N ALA A 18 -23.18 28.45 7.85
CA ALA A 18 -24.19 28.87 6.89
C ALA A 18 -25.07 30.00 7.45
N GLU A 19 -25.42 29.95 8.74
CA GLU A 19 -26.15 31.02 9.42
C GLU A 19 -25.33 32.32 9.49
N GLN A 20 -24.05 32.24 9.86
CA GLN A 20 -23.14 33.39 9.88
C GLN A 20 -22.96 34.04 8.49
N LEU A 21 -23.01 33.24 7.43
CA LEU A 21 -22.90 33.68 6.04
C LEU A 21 -24.23 34.17 5.44
N GLY A 22 -25.33 34.11 6.20
CA GLY A 22 -26.65 34.55 5.76
C GLY A 22 -27.31 33.63 4.72
N ILE A 23 -27.01 32.33 4.75
CA ILE A 23 -27.57 31.34 3.81
C ILE A 23 -28.96 30.92 4.29
N GLU A 24 -29.99 31.32 3.57
CA GLU A 24 -31.38 30.96 3.90
C GLU A 24 -31.66 29.46 3.70
N ASN A 25 -32.52 28.89 4.55
CA ASN A 25 -32.97 27.49 4.47
C ASN A 25 -31.85 26.42 4.52
N ALA A 26 -30.68 26.75 5.08
CA ALA A 26 -29.55 25.83 5.21
C ALA A 26 -29.92 24.46 5.83
N ASN A 27 -30.82 24.45 6.81
CA ASN A 27 -31.30 23.24 7.50
C ASN A 27 -32.05 22.24 6.58
N ARG A 28 -32.51 22.68 5.40
CA ARG A 28 -33.21 21.82 4.42
C ARG A 28 -32.30 21.25 3.35
N LEU A 29 -31.05 21.72 3.29
CA LEU A 29 -30.07 21.25 2.32
C LEU A 29 -29.44 19.94 2.78
N ARG A 30 -29.11 19.07 1.81
CA ARG A 30 -28.23 17.93 2.09
C ARG A 30 -26.83 18.47 2.40
N LYS A 31 -26.02 17.70 3.12
CA LYS A 31 -24.65 18.11 3.50
C LYS A 31 -23.86 18.65 2.30
N GLN A 32 -23.92 17.96 1.16
CA GLN A 32 -23.24 18.36 -0.06
C GLN A 32 -23.73 19.71 -0.59
N ASP A 33 -25.05 19.90 -0.73
CA ASP A 33 -25.64 21.16 -1.22
C ASP A 33 -25.34 22.32 -0.26
N LEU A 34 -25.28 22.03 1.05
CA LEU A 34 -24.89 23.00 2.07
C LEU A 34 -23.43 23.43 1.90
N VAL A 35 -22.51 22.48 1.68
CA VAL A 35 -21.11 22.78 1.38
C VAL A 35 -21.00 23.62 0.11
N PHE A 36 -21.75 23.29 -0.96
CA PHE A 36 -21.78 24.09 -2.18
C PHE A 36 -22.26 25.52 -1.91
N ALA A 37 -23.31 25.70 -1.10
CA ALA A 37 -23.83 27.02 -0.75
C ALA A 37 -22.80 27.85 0.04
N ILE A 38 -22.15 27.24 1.04
CA ILE A 38 -21.09 27.88 1.84
C ILE A 38 -19.92 28.31 0.96
N VAL A 39 -19.38 27.40 0.15
CA VAL A 39 -18.26 27.70 -0.75
C VAL A 39 -18.64 28.79 -1.75
N ARG A 40 -19.85 28.73 -2.33
CA ARG A 40 -20.34 29.74 -3.28
C ARG A 40 -20.42 31.12 -2.63
N GLN A 41 -20.85 31.22 -1.38
CA GLN A 41 -20.96 32.48 -0.67
C GLN A 41 -19.59 33.04 -0.29
N LEU A 42 -18.67 32.21 0.17
CA LEU A 42 -17.29 32.60 0.47
C LEU A 42 -16.54 33.04 -0.80
N MET A 43 -16.72 32.35 -1.93
CA MET A 43 -16.16 32.77 -3.23
C MET A 43 -16.65 34.15 -3.67
N LYS A 44 -17.93 34.50 -3.40
CA LYS A 44 -18.45 35.84 -3.69
C LYS A 44 -17.81 36.93 -2.81
N GLN A 45 -17.31 36.57 -1.64
CA GLN A 45 -16.58 37.47 -0.74
C GLN A 45 -15.10 37.61 -1.11
N GLY A 46 -14.63 36.90 -2.15
CA GLY A 46 -13.26 36.98 -2.67
C GLY A 46 -12.35 35.85 -2.21
N GLU A 47 -12.88 34.82 -1.55
CA GLU A 47 -12.09 33.65 -1.11
C GLU A 47 -11.87 32.64 -2.24
N ASP A 48 -10.63 32.18 -2.39
CA ASP A 48 -10.29 31.10 -3.32
C ASP A 48 -10.27 29.74 -2.61
N PHE A 49 -10.75 28.71 -3.32
CA PHE A 49 -10.80 27.34 -2.82
C PHE A 49 -9.88 26.42 -3.61
N SER A 50 -8.98 25.76 -2.89
CA SER A 50 -8.12 24.72 -3.42
C SER A 50 -8.67 23.32 -3.15
N CYS A 51 -8.22 22.36 -3.93
CA CYS A 51 -8.48 20.96 -3.76
C CYS A 51 -7.24 20.11 -4.00
N SER A 52 -7.29 18.88 -3.51
CA SER A 52 -6.36 17.81 -3.78
C SER A 52 -7.11 16.50 -3.97
N GLY A 53 -6.56 15.61 -4.79
CA GLY A 53 -7.08 14.25 -4.93
C GLY A 53 -6.38 13.46 -6.03
N THR A 54 -6.60 12.15 -6.05
CA THR A 54 -6.00 11.25 -7.04
C THR A 54 -6.93 11.11 -8.24
N LEU A 55 -6.44 11.39 -9.43
CA LEU A 55 -7.22 11.35 -10.67
C LEU A 55 -7.61 9.91 -11.05
N GLU A 56 -8.90 9.68 -11.27
CA GLU A 56 -9.43 8.52 -11.98
C GLU A 56 -10.02 8.99 -13.31
N ILE A 57 -9.44 8.55 -14.43
CA ILE A 57 -9.96 8.82 -15.77
C ILE A 57 -10.96 7.72 -16.15
N LEU A 58 -12.17 8.12 -16.52
CA LEU A 58 -13.23 7.22 -16.95
C LEU A 58 -13.16 6.95 -18.47
N PRO A 59 -13.82 5.89 -18.98
CA PRO A 59 -13.76 5.52 -20.40
C PRO A 59 -14.16 6.63 -21.38
N ASP A 60 -15.06 7.53 -20.96
CA ASP A 60 -15.53 8.68 -21.74
C ASP A 60 -14.49 9.82 -21.83
N GLY A 61 -13.34 9.68 -21.17
CA GLY A 61 -12.18 10.57 -21.27
C GLY A 61 -12.21 11.77 -20.32
N PHE A 62 -13.26 11.96 -19.52
CA PHE A 62 -13.25 12.85 -18.36
C PHE A 62 -12.81 12.08 -17.11
N GLY A 63 -12.49 12.80 -16.04
CA GLY A 63 -12.06 12.16 -14.79
C GLY A 63 -12.58 12.83 -13.54
N PHE A 64 -12.34 12.18 -12.42
CA PHE A 64 -12.65 12.69 -11.07
C PHE A 64 -11.43 12.60 -10.18
N LEU A 65 -11.21 13.62 -9.35
CA LEU A 65 -10.27 13.53 -8.24
C LEU A 65 -10.95 12.81 -7.09
N ARG A 66 -10.45 11.63 -6.76
CA ARG A 66 -10.92 10.78 -5.67
C ARG A 66 -10.10 11.04 -4.42
N SER A 67 -10.73 10.94 -3.25
CA SER A 67 -10.05 11.07 -1.96
C SER A 67 -9.52 9.74 -1.45
N SER A 68 -8.35 9.75 -0.83
CA SER A 68 -7.83 8.60 -0.06
C SER A 68 -8.67 8.31 1.18
N ASP A 69 -9.30 9.32 1.78
CA ASP A 69 -10.11 9.18 3.00
C ASP A 69 -11.35 8.30 2.78
N THR A 70 -11.88 8.32 1.56
CA THR A 70 -12.98 7.44 1.11
C THR A 70 -12.47 6.19 0.40
N SER A 71 -11.18 5.88 0.55
CA SER A 71 -10.50 4.77 -0.13
C SER A 71 -10.69 4.80 -1.66
N TYR A 72 -10.67 5.99 -2.25
CA TYR A 72 -10.92 6.22 -3.68
C TYR A 72 -12.31 5.76 -4.16
N LEU A 73 -13.31 5.83 -3.28
CA LEU A 73 -14.69 5.56 -3.66
C LEU A 73 -15.24 6.74 -4.47
N ALA A 74 -16.10 6.42 -5.45
CA ALA A 74 -16.85 7.43 -6.14
C ALA A 74 -17.81 8.14 -5.17
N GLY A 75 -17.58 9.43 -4.98
CA GLY A 75 -18.31 10.24 -4.03
C GLY A 75 -19.05 11.40 -4.69
N PRO A 76 -20.13 11.88 -4.08
CA PRO A 76 -20.75 13.16 -4.47
C PRO A 76 -19.77 14.34 -4.32
N ASP A 77 -18.80 14.21 -3.43
CA ASP A 77 -17.81 15.22 -3.07
C ASP A 77 -16.62 15.30 -4.03
N ASP A 78 -16.58 14.46 -5.05
CA ASP A 78 -15.48 14.39 -6.01
C ASP A 78 -15.38 15.63 -6.90
N ILE A 79 -14.18 15.88 -7.40
CA ILE A 79 -13.90 17.04 -8.25
C ILE A 79 -13.78 16.59 -9.69
N TYR A 80 -14.62 17.14 -10.55
CA TYR A 80 -14.61 16.91 -11.98
C TYR A 80 -13.38 17.51 -12.64
N VAL A 81 -12.75 16.71 -13.51
CA VAL A 81 -11.64 17.10 -14.38
C VAL A 81 -12.05 16.89 -15.84
N SER A 82 -11.96 17.96 -16.62
CA SER A 82 -12.39 17.92 -18.03
C SER A 82 -11.41 17.16 -18.93
N PRO A 83 -11.89 16.55 -20.03
CA PRO A 83 -11.01 15.91 -21.01
C PRO A 83 -9.96 16.87 -21.59
N SER A 84 -10.30 18.16 -21.71
CA SER A 84 -9.38 19.20 -22.18
C SER A 84 -8.21 19.42 -21.23
N GLN A 85 -8.45 19.39 -19.92
CA GLN A 85 -7.38 19.50 -18.91
C GLN A 85 -6.49 18.25 -18.92
N ILE A 86 -7.11 17.07 -18.98
CA ILE A 86 -6.41 15.78 -19.07
C ILE A 86 -5.45 15.77 -20.26
N ARG A 87 -5.93 16.14 -21.45
CA ARG A 87 -5.09 16.20 -22.66
C ARG A 87 -4.02 17.29 -22.59
N ARG A 88 -4.37 18.48 -22.09
CA ARG A 88 -3.45 19.63 -22.03
C ARG A 88 -2.22 19.36 -21.16
N PHE A 89 -2.42 18.68 -20.03
CA PHE A 89 -1.35 18.39 -19.06
C PHE A 89 -0.84 16.94 -19.15
N ASN A 90 -1.32 16.15 -20.11
CA ASN A 90 -0.98 14.74 -20.29
C ASN A 90 -1.17 13.93 -18.98
N LEU A 91 -2.32 14.13 -18.34
CA LEU A 91 -2.66 13.49 -17.06
C LEU A 91 -3.03 12.03 -17.26
N HIS A 92 -2.68 11.19 -16.29
CA HIS A 92 -2.99 9.78 -16.25
C HIS A 92 -3.72 9.43 -14.96
N THR A 93 -4.46 8.33 -14.97
CA THR A 93 -5.02 7.76 -13.73
C THR A 93 -3.90 7.54 -12.72
N GLY A 94 -4.16 7.89 -11.46
CA GLY A 94 -3.18 7.84 -10.37
C GLY A 94 -2.44 9.17 -10.13
N ASP A 95 -2.50 10.14 -11.04
CA ASP A 95 -1.84 11.43 -10.79
C ASP A 95 -2.56 12.15 -9.64
N THR A 96 -1.81 12.53 -8.61
CA THR A 96 -2.31 13.36 -7.52
C THR A 96 -2.29 14.80 -7.98
N ILE A 97 -3.45 15.44 -7.99
CA ILE A 97 -3.61 16.78 -8.55
C ILE A 97 -3.97 17.73 -7.43
N GLU A 98 -3.27 18.86 -7.37
CA GLU A 98 -3.61 20.00 -6.55
C GLU A 98 -3.98 21.18 -7.44
N GLY A 99 -5.00 21.92 -7.05
CA GLY A 99 -5.46 23.03 -7.86
C GLY A 99 -6.59 23.82 -7.24
N THR A 100 -7.05 24.82 -7.98
CA THR A 100 -8.17 25.67 -7.61
C THR A 100 -9.47 25.14 -8.22
N VAL A 101 -10.55 25.11 -7.45
CA VAL A 101 -11.86 24.64 -7.93
C VAL A 101 -12.85 25.78 -8.12
N ARG A 102 -13.96 25.47 -8.78
CA ARG A 102 -15.20 26.26 -8.75
C ARG A 102 -16.37 25.40 -8.33
N VAL A 103 -17.37 26.04 -7.72
CA VAL A 103 -18.67 25.43 -7.49
C VAL A 103 -19.36 25.04 -8.80
N PRO A 104 -20.20 23.98 -8.79
CA PRO A 104 -21.02 23.62 -9.93
C PRO A 104 -21.99 24.74 -10.31
N LYS A 105 -22.23 24.88 -11.62
CA LYS A 105 -23.37 25.64 -12.17
C LYS A 105 -24.67 24.86 -11.97
N ASP A 106 -25.82 25.48 -12.21
CA ASP A 106 -27.14 24.88 -11.92
C ASP A 106 -27.41 23.53 -12.60
N ASN A 107 -26.73 23.23 -13.72
CA ASN A 107 -26.83 21.94 -14.43
C ASN A 107 -25.68 20.95 -14.11
N GLU A 108 -24.76 21.31 -13.23
CA GLU A 108 -23.60 20.50 -12.85
C GLU A 108 -23.78 19.94 -11.43
N ARG A 109 -23.18 18.78 -11.16
CA ARG A 109 -23.34 18.07 -9.88
C ARG A 109 -22.09 18.04 -8.98
N TYR A 110 -20.95 18.45 -9.52
CA TYR A 110 -19.64 18.29 -8.88
C TYR A 110 -18.87 19.62 -8.90
N PHE A 111 -17.98 19.81 -7.93
CA PHE A 111 -16.93 20.81 -8.06
C PHE A 111 -16.13 20.55 -9.34
N ALA A 112 -15.66 21.60 -10.01
CA ALA A 112 -14.85 21.46 -11.21
C ALA A 112 -13.49 22.10 -11.01
N LEU A 113 -12.43 21.41 -11.44
CA LEU A 113 -11.08 21.98 -11.45
C LEU A 113 -11.03 23.17 -12.42
N VAL A 114 -10.55 24.31 -11.96
CA VAL A 114 -10.37 25.52 -12.78
C VAL A 114 -8.92 25.65 -13.21
N ARG A 115 -8.01 25.61 -12.23
CA ARG A 115 -6.58 25.78 -12.42
C ARG A 115 -5.87 24.60 -11.78
N LEU A 116 -4.93 24.03 -12.51
CA LEU A 116 -4.05 22.98 -12.00
C LEU A 116 -2.78 23.68 -11.49
N ASP A 117 -2.48 23.51 -10.21
CA ASP A 117 -1.37 24.17 -9.53
C ASP A 117 -0.17 23.20 -9.36
N ALA A 118 -0.42 21.93 -9.04
CA ALA A 118 0.63 20.90 -8.94
C ALA A 118 0.14 19.49 -9.36
N ILE A 119 1.09 18.64 -9.77
CA ILE A 119 0.90 17.22 -10.10
C ILE A 119 1.95 16.42 -9.33
N ASN A 120 1.52 15.50 -8.48
CA ASN A 120 2.36 14.66 -7.62
C ASN A 120 3.38 15.47 -6.78
N GLY A 121 2.97 16.66 -6.32
CA GLY A 121 3.82 17.58 -5.54
C GLY A 121 4.77 18.45 -6.38
N ASP A 122 4.82 18.25 -7.70
CA ASP A 122 5.65 19.02 -8.62
C ASP A 122 4.85 20.00 -9.47
N LYS A 123 5.54 20.99 -10.06
CA LYS A 123 4.92 21.91 -11.01
C LYS A 123 4.51 21.18 -12.30
N PRO A 124 3.39 21.55 -12.94
CA PRO A 124 2.87 20.85 -14.11
C PRO A 124 3.83 20.81 -15.31
N GLU A 125 4.74 21.78 -15.40
CA GLU A 125 5.77 21.84 -16.45
C GLU A 125 6.77 20.69 -16.36
N VAL A 126 7.09 20.22 -15.14
CA VAL A 126 8.04 19.13 -14.90
C VAL A 126 7.50 17.81 -15.44
N CYS A 127 6.18 17.59 -15.31
CA CYS A 127 5.50 16.36 -15.75
C CYS A 127 5.52 16.14 -17.27
N LYS A 128 5.83 17.15 -18.09
CA LYS A 128 5.90 17.00 -19.55
C LYS A 128 7.08 16.17 -20.03
N HIS A 129 8.13 16.08 -19.22
CA HIS A 129 9.38 15.40 -19.57
C HIS A 129 9.62 14.11 -18.77
N LYS A 130 8.62 13.64 -18.01
CA LYS A 130 8.74 12.41 -17.21
C LYS A 130 8.80 11.18 -18.11
N ILE A 131 9.56 10.18 -17.67
CA ILE A 131 9.58 8.85 -18.28
C ILE A 131 8.42 8.05 -17.68
N LEU A 132 7.60 7.44 -18.53
CA LEU A 132 6.50 6.58 -18.08
C LEU A 132 7.03 5.36 -17.33
N PHE A 133 6.29 4.88 -16.35
CA PHE A 133 6.69 3.74 -15.51
C PHE A 133 7.09 2.50 -16.31
N GLU A 134 6.39 2.23 -17.42
CA GLU A 134 6.67 1.09 -18.30
C GLU A 134 8.02 1.18 -19.03
N ASN A 135 8.56 2.39 -19.18
CA ASN A 135 9.83 2.65 -19.86
C ASN A 135 11.01 2.74 -18.89
N LEU A 136 10.77 2.71 -17.58
CA LEU A 136 11.80 2.73 -16.56
C LEU A 136 12.57 1.40 -16.52
N THR A 137 13.88 1.46 -16.32
CA THR A 137 14.75 0.30 -16.38
C THR A 137 14.68 -0.49 -15.06
N PRO A 138 14.14 -1.73 -15.05
CA PRO A 138 13.99 -2.50 -13.82
C PRO A 138 15.32 -3.13 -13.39
N LEU A 139 15.69 -2.94 -12.12
CA LEU A 139 16.86 -3.57 -11.50
C LEU A 139 16.47 -4.45 -10.31
N PHE A 140 17.41 -5.30 -9.88
CA PHE A 140 17.31 -5.90 -8.55
C PHE A 140 17.43 -4.80 -7.47
N PRO A 141 16.79 -4.98 -6.31
CA PRO A 141 17.05 -4.14 -5.15
C PRO A 141 18.53 -4.17 -4.75
N THR A 142 19.13 -2.99 -4.57
CA THR A 142 20.55 -2.81 -4.19
C THR A 142 20.74 -2.06 -2.87
N LYS A 143 19.63 -1.60 -2.28
CA LYS A 143 19.61 -0.91 -0.99
C LYS A 143 18.60 -1.63 -0.10
N GLN A 144 18.99 -1.94 1.13
CA GLN A 144 18.13 -2.60 2.11
C GLN A 144 17.21 -1.57 2.82
N PHE A 145 15.95 -1.94 3.02
CA PHE A 145 15.10 -1.45 4.09
C PHE A 145 15.48 -2.17 5.38
N LYS A 146 16.41 -1.61 6.13
CA LYS A 146 16.79 -2.10 7.45
C LYS A 146 15.61 -1.86 8.40
N LEU A 147 14.98 -2.94 8.85
CA LEU A 147 13.78 -2.86 9.68
C LEU A 147 14.09 -2.72 11.17
N GLU A 148 15.24 -3.19 11.61
CA GLU A 148 15.73 -2.97 12.98
C GLU A 148 15.64 -1.49 13.37
N ARG A 149 14.98 -1.22 14.50
CA ARG A 149 14.80 0.11 15.10
C ARG A 149 15.68 0.26 16.33
N ASP A 150 16.04 1.49 16.68
CA ASP A 150 16.74 1.80 17.94
C ASP A 150 15.76 1.87 19.12
N ILE A 151 15.14 0.73 19.45
CA ILE A 151 14.19 0.59 20.57
C ILE A 151 14.38 -0.75 21.30
N LYS A 152 14.13 -0.75 22.61
CA LYS A 152 14.15 -1.96 23.45
C LYS A 152 12.74 -2.50 23.68
N ALA A 153 12.05 -2.86 22.59
CA ALA A 153 10.70 -3.43 22.62
C ALA A 153 10.67 -4.79 21.91
N GLU A 154 9.74 -5.66 22.30
CA GLU A 154 9.59 -7.00 21.69
C GLU A 154 9.31 -6.93 20.18
N GLU A 155 8.60 -5.88 19.73
CA GLU A 155 8.36 -5.60 18.30
C GLU A 155 9.65 -5.45 17.48
N ASN A 156 10.75 -5.03 18.11
CA ASN A 156 12.04 -4.90 17.44
C ASN A 156 12.66 -6.27 17.14
N LEU A 157 12.34 -7.31 17.92
CA LEU A 157 12.82 -8.68 17.66
C LEU A 157 12.29 -9.19 16.32
N THR A 158 11.03 -8.89 15.98
CA THR A 158 10.44 -9.22 14.67
C THR A 158 11.22 -8.55 13.54
N SER A 159 11.48 -7.26 13.68
CA SER A 159 12.17 -6.46 12.66
C SER A 159 13.61 -6.94 12.46
N ARG A 160 14.32 -7.18 13.57
CA ARG A 160 15.68 -7.75 13.59
C ARG A 160 15.74 -9.15 12.98
N ALA A 161 14.77 -10.00 13.28
CA ALA A 161 14.70 -11.35 12.72
C ALA A 161 14.49 -11.32 11.20
N ILE A 162 13.63 -10.43 10.68
CA ILE A 162 13.44 -10.26 9.22
C ILE A 162 14.75 -9.84 8.56
N ASP A 163 15.45 -8.84 9.10
CA ASP A 163 16.72 -8.36 8.54
C ASP A 163 17.79 -9.47 8.43
N LEU A 164 17.77 -10.45 9.33
CA LEU A 164 18.72 -11.58 9.35
C LEU A 164 18.28 -12.77 8.48
N VAL A 165 16.98 -12.96 8.28
CA VAL A 165 16.43 -14.18 7.66
C VAL A 165 16.00 -13.93 6.21
N ALA A 166 15.40 -12.77 5.94
CA ALA A 166 14.85 -12.41 4.64
C ALA A 166 14.91 -10.87 4.46
N PRO A 167 16.11 -10.30 4.22
CA PRO A 167 16.28 -8.85 4.11
C PRO A 167 15.42 -8.28 2.97
N ILE A 168 14.83 -7.11 3.20
CA ILE A 168 13.92 -6.44 2.24
C ILE A 168 14.66 -5.27 1.60
N GLY A 169 14.54 -5.09 0.29
CA GLY A 169 15.13 -3.95 -0.42
C GLY A 169 14.13 -2.95 -1.00
N PHE A 170 14.66 -1.80 -1.42
CA PHE A 170 13.94 -0.83 -2.25
C PHE A 170 13.61 -1.47 -3.61
N GLY A 171 12.33 -1.59 -3.95
CA GLY A 171 11.86 -2.31 -5.12
C GLY A 171 11.56 -3.80 -4.93
N GLN A 172 11.52 -4.31 -3.68
CA GLN A 172 11.31 -5.73 -3.42
C GLN A 172 9.88 -6.20 -3.75
N ARG A 173 9.75 -7.43 -4.26
CA ARG A 173 8.49 -8.18 -4.38
C ARG A 173 8.47 -9.27 -3.31
N ALA A 174 7.96 -8.92 -2.14
CA ALA A 174 7.97 -9.77 -0.97
C ALA A 174 6.61 -10.43 -0.71
N LEU A 175 6.63 -11.71 -0.38
CA LEU A 175 5.47 -12.47 0.07
C LEU A 175 5.64 -12.86 1.53
N VAL A 176 4.72 -12.42 2.39
CA VAL A 176 4.56 -12.95 3.75
C VAL A 176 3.58 -14.13 3.66
N VAL A 177 4.14 -15.33 3.60
CA VAL A 177 3.40 -16.59 3.41
C VAL A 177 2.91 -17.07 4.77
N ALA A 178 1.60 -17.00 5.00
CA ALA A 178 1.06 -17.10 6.35
C ALA A 178 -0.23 -17.94 6.37
N PRO A 179 -0.26 -19.02 7.17
CA PRO A 179 -1.52 -19.66 7.53
C PRO A 179 -2.45 -18.69 8.30
N PRO A 180 -3.77 -18.93 8.31
CA PRO A 180 -4.68 -18.21 9.20
C PRO A 180 -4.21 -18.29 10.67
N LYS A 181 -4.36 -17.20 11.42
CA LYS A 181 -3.98 -17.07 12.85
C LYS A 181 -2.48 -17.23 13.16
N SER A 182 -1.59 -17.07 12.18
CA SER A 182 -0.13 -17.12 12.38
C SER A 182 0.51 -15.78 12.81
N GLY A 183 -0.26 -14.69 12.84
CA GLY A 183 0.23 -13.35 13.23
C GLY A 183 0.56 -12.41 12.05
N LYS A 184 0.00 -12.66 10.84
CA LYS A 184 0.23 -11.84 9.64
C LYS A 184 0.02 -10.32 9.85
N THR A 185 -1.02 -9.94 10.59
CA THR A 185 -1.41 -8.54 10.75
C THR A 185 -0.39 -7.80 11.61
N VAL A 186 0.04 -8.42 12.73
CA VAL A 186 1.10 -7.89 13.60
C VAL A 186 2.43 -7.84 12.85
N MET A 187 2.73 -8.83 11.99
CA MET A 187 3.91 -8.81 11.13
C MET A 187 3.93 -7.58 10.21
N LEU A 188 2.83 -7.31 9.50
CA LEU A 188 2.71 -6.14 8.63
C LEU A 188 2.77 -4.82 9.41
N GLN A 189 2.14 -4.73 10.58
CA GLN A 189 2.22 -3.55 11.45
C GLN A 189 3.67 -3.25 11.87
N ASN A 190 4.43 -4.28 12.30
CA ASN A 190 5.83 -4.12 12.67
C ASN A 190 6.69 -3.62 11.49
N ILE A 191 6.45 -4.16 10.28
CA ILE A 191 7.12 -3.70 9.05
C ILE A 191 6.76 -2.24 8.76
N ALA A 192 5.48 -1.87 8.85
CA ALA A 192 5.01 -0.49 8.65
C ALA A 192 5.67 0.49 9.63
N HIS A 193 5.70 0.15 10.91
CA HIS A 193 6.33 0.96 11.95
C HIS A 193 7.83 1.10 11.74
N ALA A 194 8.51 0.02 11.36
CA ALA A 194 9.93 0.06 11.01
C ALA A 194 10.21 0.99 9.82
N ILE A 195 9.43 0.87 8.74
CA ILE A 195 9.60 1.70 7.54
C ILE A 195 9.35 3.18 7.85
N THR A 196 8.26 3.50 8.54
CA THR A 196 7.89 4.88 8.86
C THR A 196 8.87 5.58 9.81
N VAL A 197 9.52 4.82 10.71
CA VAL A 197 10.53 5.36 11.63
C VAL A 197 11.89 5.51 10.92
N ASN A 198 12.34 4.48 10.22
CA ASN A 198 13.69 4.45 9.65
C ASN A 198 13.78 5.18 8.30
N TYR A 199 12.66 5.31 7.58
CA TYR A 199 12.57 5.86 6.22
C TYR A 199 11.37 6.80 6.09
N PRO A 200 11.36 7.96 6.78
CA PRO A 200 10.22 8.89 6.77
C PRO A 200 9.95 9.51 5.39
N ASP A 201 10.93 9.49 4.47
CA ASP A 201 10.78 9.98 3.10
C ASP A 201 10.14 8.93 2.16
N ALA A 202 10.02 7.67 2.60
CA ALA A 202 9.38 6.61 1.83
C ALA A 202 7.85 6.71 1.97
N GLU A 203 7.15 6.61 0.86
CA GLU A 203 5.70 6.76 0.78
C GLU A 203 5.04 5.42 1.10
N LEU A 204 4.46 5.31 2.30
CA LEU A 204 3.83 4.08 2.77
C LEU A 204 2.32 4.08 2.49
N ILE A 205 1.86 3.09 1.72
CA ILE A 205 0.45 2.80 1.47
C ILE A 205 0.12 1.42 2.03
N VAL A 206 -0.86 1.34 2.92
CA VAL A 206 -1.42 0.06 3.39
C VAL A 206 -2.73 -0.20 2.66
N LEU A 207 -2.77 -1.27 1.86
CA LEU A 207 -3.92 -1.67 1.08
C LEU A 207 -4.56 -2.93 1.68
N LEU A 208 -5.77 -2.77 2.23
CA LEU A 208 -6.54 -3.85 2.87
C LEU A 208 -7.69 -4.27 1.96
N ILE A 209 -7.71 -5.52 1.53
CA ILE A 209 -8.69 -6.07 0.59
C ILE A 209 -9.44 -7.24 1.22
N ASP A 210 -10.77 -7.13 1.22
CA ASP A 210 -11.68 -8.16 1.72
C ASP A 210 -11.33 -8.55 3.17
N GLU A 211 -10.97 -7.53 3.97
CA GLU A 211 -10.67 -7.67 5.39
C GLU A 211 -11.78 -7.17 6.31
N ARG A 212 -11.66 -7.53 7.58
CA ARG A 212 -12.64 -7.17 8.60
C ARG A 212 -12.61 -5.68 8.98
N PRO A 213 -13.75 -5.01 9.16
CA PRO A 213 -13.81 -3.59 9.54
C PRO A 213 -13.01 -3.24 10.82
N GLU A 214 -13.00 -4.14 11.81
CA GLU A 214 -12.23 -3.94 13.05
C GLU A 214 -10.71 -3.97 12.82
N GLU A 215 -10.22 -4.85 11.93
CA GLU A 215 -8.80 -4.92 11.56
C GLU A 215 -8.38 -3.70 10.74
N VAL A 216 -9.26 -3.21 9.87
CA VAL A 216 -9.07 -1.94 9.14
C VAL A 216 -8.94 -0.77 10.11
N THR A 217 -9.85 -0.67 11.08
CA THR A 217 -9.84 0.42 12.07
C THR A 217 -8.56 0.39 12.93
N GLU A 218 -8.10 -0.80 13.32
CA GLU A 218 -6.85 -0.97 14.04
C GLU A 218 -5.65 -0.48 13.22
N MET A 219 -5.59 -0.85 11.93
CA MET A 219 -4.51 -0.43 11.03
C MET A 219 -4.47 1.09 10.85
N ILE A 220 -5.63 1.72 10.62
CA ILE A 220 -5.76 3.19 10.48
C ILE A 220 -5.23 3.92 11.72
N ARG A 221 -5.49 3.38 12.92
CA ARG A 221 -5.07 4.02 14.17
C ARG A 221 -3.60 3.75 14.52
N SER A 222 -3.02 2.70 13.97
CA SER A 222 -1.68 2.22 14.33
C SER A 222 -0.59 2.72 13.39
N VAL A 223 -0.85 2.72 12.07
CA VAL A 223 0.17 3.01 11.06
C VAL A 223 0.15 4.47 10.66
N ARG A 224 1.33 5.09 10.61
CA ARG A 224 1.51 6.43 10.04
C ARG A 224 1.75 6.31 8.54
N GLY A 225 0.69 6.42 7.77
CA GLY A 225 0.75 6.34 6.31
C GLY A 225 -0.65 6.41 5.73
N GLU A 226 -0.74 6.26 4.42
CA GLU A 226 -2.03 6.19 3.77
C GLU A 226 -2.61 4.77 3.94
N VAL A 227 -3.78 4.66 4.57
CA VAL A 227 -4.48 3.38 4.73
C VAL A 227 -5.72 3.37 3.85
N VAL A 228 -5.70 2.52 2.84
CA VAL A 228 -6.76 2.35 1.85
C VAL A 228 -7.39 0.97 2.06
N SER A 229 -8.71 0.91 2.12
CA SER A 229 -9.39 -0.35 2.41
C SER A 229 -10.66 -0.58 1.59
N SER A 230 -10.98 -1.86 1.42
CA SER A 230 -12.28 -2.32 0.93
C SER A 230 -12.63 -3.57 1.74
N THR A 231 -13.54 -3.44 2.70
CA THR A 231 -13.93 -4.51 3.62
C THR A 231 -14.70 -5.62 2.89
N PHE A 232 -14.87 -6.77 3.54
CA PHE A 232 -15.63 -7.90 2.98
C PHE A 232 -17.10 -7.59 2.66
N ASP A 233 -17.64 -6.46 3.12
CA ASP A 233 -19.01 -6.00 2.80
C ASP A 233 -19.13 -5.47 1.36
N GLU A 234 -17.99 -5.11 0.75
CA GLU A 234 -17.91 -4.56 -0.59
C GLU A 234 -17.84 -5.66 -1.67
N PRO A 235 -18.35 -5.40 -2.89
CA PRO A 235 -18.29 -6.39 -3.97
C PRO A 235 -16.86 -6.57 -4.52
N ALA A 236 -16.58 -7.73 -5.13
CA ALA A 236 -15.28 -8.02 -5.74
C ALA A 236 -14.83 -6.98 -6.80
N SER A 237 -15.77 -6.38 -7.53
CA SER A 237 -15.48 -5.29 -8.47
C SER A 237 -14.90 -4.06 -7.77
N ARG A 238 -15.33 -3.78 -6.54
CA ARG A 238 -14.81 -2.69 -5.73
C ARG A 238 -13.38 -2.97 -5.26
N HIS A 239 -13.10 -4.18 -4.78
CA HIS A 239 -11.74 -4.58 -4.41
C HIS A 239 -10.75 -4.38 -5.56
N VAL A 240 -11.14 -4.80 -6.77
CA VAL A 240 -10.32 -4.62 -7.97
C VAL A 240 -10.14 -3.14 -8.31
N GLN A 241 -11.21 -2.34 -8.28
CA GLN A 241 -11.11 -0.90 -8.57
C GLN A 241 -10.15 -0.19 -7.61
N VAL A 242 -10.27 -0.44 -6.29
CA VAL A 242 -9.39 0.18 -5.28
C VAL A 242 -7.95 -0.20 -5.51
N ALA A 243 -7.67 -1.49 -5.73
CA ALA A 243 -6.31 -1.96 -5.99
C ALA A 243 -5.71 -1.31 -7.26
N GLU A 244 -6.50 -1.17 -8.33
CA GLU A 244 -6.08 -0.50 -9.56
C GLU A 244 -5.78 0.99 -9.34
N MET A 245 -6.60 1.69 -8.53
CA MET A 245 -6.31 3.09 -8.16
C MET A 245 -5.01 3.22 -7.36
N VAL A 246 -4.81 2.36 -6.36
CA VAL A 246 -3.59 2.37 -5.54
C VAL A 246 -2.34 2.09 -6.37
N ILE A 247 -2.38 1.07 -7.24
CA ILE A 247 -1.20 0.73 -8.03
C ILE A 247 -0.87 1.79 -9.07
N GLU A 248 -1.88 2.40 -9.71
CA GLU A 248 -1.64 3.50 -10.65
C GLU A 248 -1.08 4.72 -9.92
N LYS A 249 -1.61 5.08 -8.75
CA LYS A 249 -1.04 6.15 -7.92
C LYS A 249 0.43 5.88 -7.58
N ALA A 250 0.74 4.67 -7.11
CA ALA A 250 2.10 4.29 -6.76
C ALA A 250 3.06 4.40 -7.97
N LYS A 251 2.64 3.95 -9.15
CA LYS A 251 3.43 4.12 -10.39
C LYS A 251 3.70 5.59 -10.70
N ARG A 252 2.68 6.45 -10.60
CA ARG A 252 2.84 7.90 -10.84
C ARG A 252 3.83 8.51 -9.85
N MET A 253 3.81 8.11 -8.58
CA MET A 253 4.80 8.56 -7.59
C MET A 253 6.23 8.09 -7.94
N VAL A 254 6.40 6.85 -8.41
CA VAL A 254 7.72 6.34 -8.85
C VAL A 254 8.23 7.04 -10.11
N GLU A 255 7.36 7.42 -11.05
CA GLU A 255 7.75 8.27 -12.19
C GLU A 255 8.33 9.63 -11.74
N HIS A 256 7.97 10.08 -10.53
CA HIS A 256 8.53 11.25 -9.84
C HIS A 256 9.66 10.89 -8.88
N LYS A 257 10.30 9.73 -9.08
CA LYS A 257 11.47 9.25 -8.33
C LYS A 257 11.24 9.07 -6.83
N LYS A 258 9.99 8.84 -6.42
CA LYS A 258 9.66 8.50 -5.04
C LYS A 258 9.90 7.01 -4.79
N ASP A 259 10.29 6.70 -3.55
CA ASP A 259 10.31 5.33 -3.05
C ASP A 259 8.97 5.03 -2.40
N VAL A 260 8.20 4.13 -3.01
CA VAL A 260 6.83 3.80 -2.59
C VAL A 260 6.79 2.38 -2.06
N VAL A 261 6.16 2.18 -0.91
CA VAL A 261 5.94 0.87 -0.29
C VAL A 261 4.45 0.61 -0.20
N ILE A 262 3.99 -0.48 -0.80
CA ILE A 262 2.63 -0.99 -0.62
C ILE A 262 2.66 -2.22 0.29
N LEU A 263 1.97 -2.14 1.43
CA LEU A 263 1.66 -3.30 2.26
C LEU A 263 0.27 -3.82 1.90
N LEU A 264 0.19 -4.98 1.26
CA LEU A 264 -1.07 -5.56 0.77
C LEU A 264 -1.53 -6.72 1.66
N ASP A 265 -2.70 -6.59 2.29
CA ASP A 265 -3.38 -7.67 3.01
C ASP A 265 -4.76 -7.94 2.39
N SER A 266 -4.92 -8.92 1.49
CA SER A 266 -3.93 -9.91 1.02
C SER A 266 -3.95 -10.09 -0.50
N ILE A 267 -2.84 -10.57 -1.06
CA ILE A 267 -2.77 -10.87 -2.50
C ILE A 267 -3.67 -12.04 -2.89
N THR A 268 -3.87 -13.00 -1.98
CA THR A 268 -4.76 -14.15 -2.20
C THR A 268 -6.21 -13.68 -2.38
N ARG A 269 -6.69 -12.79 -1.50
CA ARG A 269 -8.05 -12.23 -1.61
C ARG A 269 -8.22 -11.35 -2.84
N LEU A 270 -7.21 -10.55 -3.18
CA LEU A 270 -7.22 -9.78 -4.42
C LEU A 270 -7.32 -10.69 -5.65
N ALA A 271 -6.54 -11.76 -5.72
CA ALA A 271 -6.59 -12.73 -6.81
C ALA A 271 -7.96 -13.43 -6.92
N ARG A 272 -8.58 -13.77 -5.77
CA ARG A 272 -9.96 -14.27 -5.74
C ARG A 272 -10.95 -13.26 -6.32
N ALA A 273 -10.83 -11.99 -5.95
CA ALA A 273 -11.68 -10.92 -6.50
C ALA A 273 -11.53 -10.80 -8.03
N TYR A 274 -10.29 -10.83 -8.55
CA TYR A 274 -10.06 -10.86 -10.01
C TYR A 274 -10.68 -12.08 -10.70
N ASN A 275 -10.60 -13.27 -10.07
CA ASN A 275 -11.23 -14.48 -10.58
C ASN A 275 -12.76 -14.39 -10.63
N THR A 276 -13.38 -13.69 -9.68
CA THR A 276 -14.83 -13.48 -9.67
C THR A 276 -15.30 -12.48 -10.74
N VAL A 277 -14.51 -11.44 -11.03
CA VAL A 277 -14.93 -10.37 -11.97
C VAL A 277 -14.56 -10.65 -13.42
N VAL A 278 -13.60 -11.54 -13.68
CA VAL A 278 -13.17 -11.84 -15.04
C VAL A 278 -14.30 -12.58 -15.80
N PRO A 279 -14.60 -12.18 -17.06
CA PRO A 279 -15.51 -12.95 -17.89
C PRO A 279 -14.99 -14.38 -18.09
N ALA A 280 -15.88 -15.37 -18.04
CA ALA A 280 -15.50 -16.77 -18.18
C ALA A 280 -14.81 -17.05 -19.53
N SER A 281 -13.59 -17.60 -19.48
CA SER A 281 -12.81 -17.95 -20.67
C SER A 281 -13.19 -19.31 -21.28
N GLY A 282 -13.98 -20.11 -20.55
CA GLY A 282 -14.26 -21.51 -20.86
C GLY A 282 -13.12 -22.47 -20.49
N LYS A 283 -12.01 -21.97 -19.92
CA LYS A 283 -10.86 -22.78 -19.47
C LYS A 283 -10.62 -22.55 -17.99
N VAL A 284 -10.96 -23.55 -17.18
CA VAL A 284 -10.78 -23.53 -15.72
C VAL A 284 -9.60 -24.41 -15.34
N LEU A 285 -8.62 -23.82 -14.66
CA LEU A 285 -7.46 -24.50 -14.11
C LEU A 285 -7.81 -25.25 -12.82
N THR A 286 -6.87 -26.04 -12.32
CA THR A 286 -7.00 -26.69 -11.02
C THR A 286 -7.33 -25.66 -9.93
N GLY A 287 -8.22 -26.03 -9.00
CA GLY A 287 -8.64 -25.13 -7.93
C GLY A 287 -9.75 -24.14 -8.32
N GLY A 288 -10.32 -24.22 -9.52
CA GLY A 288 -11.45 -23.36 -9.92
C GLY A 288 -11.04 -21.96 -10.37
N VAL A 289 -9.77 -21.79 -10.75
CA VAL A 289 -9.21 -20.52 -11.22
C VAL A 289 -9.36 -20.44 -12.74
N ASP A 290 -9.95 -19.37 -13.27
CA ASP A 290 -10.00 -19.13 -14.71
C ASP A 290 -8.58 -18.87 -15.25
N ALA A 291 -8.27 -19.40 -16.44
CA ALA A 291 -6.94 -19.27 -17.03
C ALA A 291 -6.46 -17.81 -17.20
N ASN A 292 -7.39 -16.85 -17.33
CA ASN A 292 -7.06 -15.43 -17.45
C ASN A 292 -7.11 -14.66 -16.13
N ALA A 293 -7.65 -15.27 -15.05
CA ALA A 293 -7.87 -14.58 -13.78
C ALA A 293 -6.58 -14.08 -13.12
N LEU A 294 -5.49 -14.85 -13.23
CA LEU A 294 -4.23 -14.54 -12.55
C LEU A 294 -3.35 -13.53 -13.30
N HIS A 295 -3.68 -13.19 -14.55
CA HIS A 295 -2.87 -12.27 -15.34
C HIS A 295 -2.79 -10.87 -14.72
N ARG A 296 -3.93 -10.29 -14.32
CA ARG A 296 -3.96 -8.95 -13.72
C ARG A 296 -3.32 -8.90 -12.31
N PRO A 297 -3.65 -9.82 -11.38
CA PRO A 297 -2.95 -9.91 -10.10
C PRO A 297 -1.43 -10.08 -10.24
N LYS A 298 -0.95 -10.89 -11.20
CA LYS A 298 0.49 -11.04 -11.47
C LYS A 298 1.11 -9.75 -11.97
N ARG A 299 0.42 -8.98 -12.82
CA ARG A 299 0.87 -7.65 -13.24
C ARG A 299 0.90 -6.65 -12.10
N PHE A 300 -0.08 -6.68 -11.18
CA PHE A 300 -0.08 -5.86 -9.98
C PHE A 300 1.16 -6.13 -9.12
N PHE A 301 1.40 -7.39 -8.77
CA PHE A 301 2.55 -7.76 -7.92
C PHE A 301 3.89 -7.61 -8.64
N GLY A 302 3.93 -7.92 -9.93
CA GLY A 302 5.08 -7.72 -10.82
C GLY A 302 5.38 -6.26 -11.16
N ALA A 303 4.53 -5.32 -10.77
CA ALA A 303 4.84 -3.90 -10.88
C ALA A 303 6.01 -3.53 -9.97
N ALA A 304 6.12 -4.13 -8.78
CA ALA A 304 7.20 -3.84 -7.84
C ALA A 304 8.58 -4.14 -8.42
N ARG A 305 9.45 -3.13 -8.38
CA ARG A 305 10.78 -3.12 -8.98
C ARG A 305 11.60 -1.95 -8.42
N ASN A 306 12.91 -2.13 -8.40
CA ASN A 306 13.85 -1.03 -8.26
C ASN A 306 14.06 -0.39 -9.63
N VAL A 307 14.27 0.93 -9.69
CA VAL A 307 14.38 1.68 -10.94
C VAL A 307 15.73 2.38 -11.02
N GLU A 308 16.42 2.26 -12.15
CA GLU A 308 17.73 2.88 -12.37
C GLU A 308 17.67 4.42 -12.39
N GLU A 309 16.63 4.98 -13.01
CA GLU A 309 16.44 6.42 -13.20
C GLU A 309 16.05 7.18 -11.92
N GLY A 310 15.71 6.44 -10.85
CA GLY A 310 15.35 6.94 -9.53
C GLY A 310 13.97 6.48 -9.05
N GLY A 311 13.81 6.36 -7.73
CA GLY A 311 12.62 5.82 -7.08
C GLY A 311 12.57 4.29 -7.10
N SER A 312 11.57 3.75 -6.42
CA SER A 312 11.35 2.30 -6.37
C SER A 312 9.90 1.99 -5.96
N LEU A 313 9.38 0.86 -6.42
CA LEU A 313 8.09 0.33 -5.96
C LEU A 313 8.33 -0.98 -5.21
N THR A 314 8.19 -0.95 -3.89
CA THR A 314 8.20 -2.16 -3.06
C THR A 314 6.76 -2.60 -2.80
N ILE A 315 6.48 -3.90 -3.00
CA ILE A 315 5.20 -4.50 -2.59
C ILE A 315 5.51 -5.66 -1.64
N ILE A 316 4.98 -5.57 -0.42
CA ILE A 316 5.01 -6.62 0.58
C ILE A 316 3.58 -7.09 0.77
N ALA A 317 3.27 -8.29 0.27
CA ALA A 317 1.91 -8.81 0.31
C ALA A 317 1.81 -10.06 1.17
N THR A 318 0.73 -10.20 1.93
CA THR A 318 0.42 -11.47 2.61
C THR A 318 -0.19 -12.46 1.62
N ALA A 319 0.27 -13.70 1.66
CA ALA A 319 -0.29 -14.81 0.92
C ALA A 319 -0.81 -15.87 1.89
N LEU A 320 -2.09 -16.22 1.77
CA LEU A 320 -2.73 -17.22 2.61
C LEU A 320 -2.40 -18.62 2.09
N VAL A 321 -1.92 -19.48 2.99
CA VAL A 321 -1.67 -20.91 2.75
C VAL A 321 -2.34 -21.76 3.83
N GLU A 322 -2.41 -23.08 3.66
CA GLU A 322 -3.04 -24.00 4.62
C GLU A 322 -4.51 -23.66 4.95
N THR A 323 -5.23 -23.05 4.02
CA THR A 323 -6.64 -22.66 4.20
C THR A 323 -7.61 -23.83 3.97
N GLY A 324 -7.10 -24.94 3.42
CA GLY A 324 -7.92 -26.06 2.93
C GLY A 324 -8.51 -25.84 1.54
N SER A 325 -8.25 -24.69 0.91
CA SER A 325 -8.70 -24.37 -0.44
C SER A 325 -7.60 -24.62 -1.48
N ARG A 326 -7.84 -25.55 -2.41
CA ARG A 326 -6.94 -25.78 -3.56
C ARG A 326 -6.76 -24.54 -4.44
N MET A 327 -7.73 -23.62 -4.44
CA MET A 327 -7.62 -22.35 -5.15
C MET A 327 -6.46 -21.51 -4.58
N ASP A 328 -6.34 -21.46 -3.26
CA ASP A 328 -5.32 -20.65 -2.60
C ASP A 328 -3.92 -21.24 -2.81
N ASP A 329 -3.81 -22.57 -2.78
CA ASP A 329 -2.56 -23.27 -3.09
C ASP A 329 -2.05 -22.92 -4.49
N VAL A 330 -2.95 -22.94 -5.50
CA VAL A 330 -2.62 -22.58 -6.89
C VAL A 330 -2.26 -21.09 -7.01
N ILE A 331 -3.00 -20.21 -6.34
CA ILE A 331 -2.71 -18.78 -6.30
C ILE A 331 -1.31 -18.54 -5.71
N TYR A 332 -1.00 -19.17 -4.59
CA TYR A 332 0.29 -19.03 -3.91
C TYR A 332 1.44 -19.48 -4.81
N GLU A 333 1.35 -20.67 -5.44
CA GLU A 333 2.41 -21.17 -6.31
C GLU A 333 2.67 -20.25 -7.52
N GLU A 334 1.63 -19.63 -8.08
CA GLU A 334 1.77 -18.65 -9.17
C GLU A 334 2.49 -17.36 -8.75
N PHE A 335 2.26 -16.90 -7.52
CA PHE A 335 2.93 -15.71 -7.00
C PHE A 335 4.33 -15.99 -6.48
N LYS A 336 4.59 -17.20 -5.98
CA LYS A 336 5.93 -17.65 -5.58
C LYS A 336 6.94 -17.51 -6.71
N GLY A 337 6.54 -17.86 -7.94
CA GLY A 337 7.37 -17.68 -9.13
C GLY A 337 7.61 -16.20 -9.51
N THR A 338 6.71 -15.31 -9.11
CA THR A 338 6.74 -13.87 -9.45
C THR A 338 7.54 -13.05 -8.43
N GLY A 339 7.48 -13.45 -7.15
CA GLY A 339 8.20 -12.83 -6.04
C GLY A 339 9.71 -13.07 -6.06
N ASN A 340 10.43 -12.27 -5.27
CA ASN A 340 11.87 -12.43 -5.06
C ASN A 340 12.28 -12.42 -3.58
N MET A 341 11.31 -12.37 -2.66
CA MET A 341 11.48 -12.61 -1.23
C MET A 341 10.27 -13.36 -0.69
N GLU A 342 10.52 -14.36 0.16
CA GLU A 342 9.48 -15.10 0.87
C GLU A 342 9.79 -15.10 2.37
N LEU A 343 8.79 -14.76 3.19
CA LEU A 343 8.81 -14.83 4.64
C LEU A 343 7.68 -15.76 5.09
N HIS A 344 8.04 -16.98 5.48
CA HIS A 344 7.08 -18.01 5.86
C HIS A 344 6.77 -17.94 7.35
N LEU A 345 5.49 -17.98 7.72
CA LEU A 345 5.04 -18.09 9.10
C LEU A 345 4.54 -19.50 9.41
N ASP A 346 4.88 -20.03 10.59
CA ASP A 346 4.41 -21.35 11.04
C ASP A 346 3.31 -21.21 12.11
N ARG A 347 2.15 -21.80 11.84
CA ARG A 347 1.01 -21.87 12.78
C ARG A 347 1.38 -22.57 14.09
N ARG A 348 2.23 -23.60 14.07
CA ARG A 348 2.63 -24.35 15.28
C ARG A 348 3.36 -23.46 16.29
N MET A 349 4.19 -22.52 15.79
CA MET A 349 4.86 -21.54 16.63
C MET A 349 3.86 -20.56 17.26
N ALA A 350 2.92 -20.07 16.45
CA ALA A 350 1.85 -19.17 16.92
C ALA A 350 0.95 -19.83 17.98
N GLU A 351 0.61 -21.12 17.82
CA GLU A 351 -0.15 -21.91 18.80
C GLU A 351 0.61 -22.08 20.12
N LYS A 352 1.95 -22.18 20.07
CA LYS A 352 2.83 -22.18 21.24
C LYS A 352 3.11 -20.78 21.80
N ARG A 353 2.56 -19.72 21.18
CA ARG A 353 2.83 -18.31 21.49
C ARG A 353 4.31 -17.90 21.35
N LEU A 354 5.02 -18.56 20.44
CA LEU A 354 6.38 -18.19 20.05
C LEU A 354 6.34 -17.19 18.90
N PHE A 355 6.75 -15.94 19.18
CA PHE A 355 6.79 -14.86 18.20
C PHE A 355 8.19 -14.21 18.13
N PRO A 356 8.65 -13.78 16.95
CA PRO A 356 7.99 -13.90 15.64
C PRO A 356 7.94 -15.36 15.16
N ALA A 357 6.80 -15.78 14.60
CA ALA A 357 6.54 -17.16 14.16
C ALA A 357 7.17 -17.47 12.79
N ILE A 358 8.41 -17.04 12.56
CA ILE A 358 9.09 -17.12 11.25
C ILE A 358 9.74 -18.49 11.07
N ASN A 359 9.40 -19.17 9.99
CA ASN A 359 10.12 -20.35 9.53
C ASN A 359 11.40 -19.92 8.81
N ILE A 360 12.53 -20.02 9.52
CA ILE A 360 13.85 -19.55 9.08
C ILE A 360 14.33 -20.33 7.83
N ASN A 361 14.07 -21.63 7.77
CA ASN A 361 14.59 -22.50 6.69
C ASN A 361 13.84 -22.31 5.37
N LYS A 362 12.55 -21.98 5.40
CA LYS A 362 11.74 -21.69 4.20
C LYS A 362 11.82 -20.24 3.75
N SER A 363 12.24 -19.34 4.62
CA SER A 363 12.34 -17.91 4.31
C SER A 363 13.68 -17.57 3.64
N GLY A 364 13.67 -16.49 2.86
CA GLY A 364 14.87 -15.93 2.23
C GLY A 364 14.59 -14.92 1.13
N THR A 365 15.65 -14.22 0.72
CA THR A 365 15.62 -13.21 -0.34
C THR A 365 16.55 -13.61 -1.48
N ARG A 366 16.07 -13.53 -2.73
CA ARG A 366 16.91 -13.75 -3.91
C ARG A 366 17.88 -12.58 -4.07
N ARG A 367 19.13 -12.88 -4.42
CA ARG A 367 20.21 -11.89 -4.63
C ARG A 367 20.49 -11.03 -3.39
N GLU A 368 20.39 -11.61 -2.19
CA GLU A 368 20.63 -10.91 -0.92
C GLU A 368 22.05 -10.35 -0.78
N GLU A 369 23.02 -10.85 -1.56
CA GLU A 369 24.37 -10.29 -1.65
C GLU A 369 24.42 -8.87 -2.22
N LEU A 370 23.35 -8.39 -2.87
CA LEU A 370 23.21 -7.00 -3.31
C LEU A 370 22.66 -6.08 -2.21
N LEU A 371 22.08 -6.65 -1.15
CA LEU A 371 21.42 -5.92 -0.08
C LEU A 371 22.28 -5.81 1.18
N VAL A 372 23.03 -6.88 1.47
CA VAL A 372 23.75 -7.04 2.73
C VAL A 372 25.28 -7.03 2.48
N PRO A 373 26.07 -6.31 3.29
CA PRO A 373 27.52 -6.37 3.23
C PRO A 373 28.07 -7.80 3.34
N ASN A 374 29.16 -8.09 2.62
CA ASN A 374 29.72 -9.44 2.52
C ASN A 374 30.07 -10.07 3.89
N ASP A 375 30.58 -9.28 4.83
CA ASP A 375 30.93 -9.77 6.17
C ASP A 375 29.70 -10.17 7.00
N GLN A 376 28.58 -9.47 6.83
CA GLN A 376 27.30 -9.83 7.46
C GLN A 376 26.67 -11.03 6.75
N LEU A 377 26.72 -11.06 5.41
CA LEU A 377 26.20 -12.17 4.60
C LEU A 377 26.84 -13.51 4.97
N GLN A 378 28.16 -13.54 5.16
CA GLN A 378 28.87 -14.75 5.60
C GLN A 378 28.36 -15.23 6.97
N ARG A 379 28.07 -14.31 7.90
CA ARG A 379 27.53 -14.64 9.23
C ARG A 379 26.09 -15.13 9.16
N MET A 380 25.24 -14.50 8.34
CA MET A 380 23.89 -14.99 8.05
C MET A 380 23.93 -16.42 7.50
N TRP A 381 24.87 -16.73 6.61
CA TRP A 381 25.03 -18.08 6.06
C TRP A 381 25.47 -19.10 7.11
N LEU A 382 26.41 -18.75 7.99
CA LEU A 382 26.82 -19.59 9.11
C LEU A 382 25.66 -19.84 10.07
N LEU A 383 24.91 -18.79 10.42
CA LEU A 383 23.70 -18.90 11.23
C LEU A 383 22.71 -19.87 10.59
N ARG A 384 22.43 -19.71 9.29
CA ARG A 384 21.49 -20.57 8.56
C ARG A 384 21.94 -22.04 8.56
N LYS A 385 23.23 -22.31 8.35
CA LYS A 385 23.78 -23.67 8.43
C LYS A 385 23.64 -24.29 9.82
N PHE A 386 23.85 -23.48 10.87
CA PHE A 386 23.73 -23.92 12.25
C PHE A 386 22.27 -24.23 12.64
N LEU A 387 21.32 -23.42 12.18
CA LEU A 387 19.89 -23.59 12.47
C LEU A 387 19.20 -24.65 11.60
N HIS A 388 19.72 -24.92 10.40
CA HIS A 388 19.12 -25.88 9.46
C HIS A 388 18.83 -27.29 10.03
N PRO A 389 19.71 -27.94 10.83
CA PRO A 389 19.42 -29.26 11.38
C PRO A 389 18.43 -29.27 12.54
N MET A 390 18.08 -28.12 13.13
CA MET A 390 17.13 -28.02 14.24
C MET A 390 15.69 -28.15 13.75
N ASP A 391 14.78 -28.58 14.64
CA ASP A 391 13.34 -28.42 14.38
C ASP A 391 12.98 -26.93 14.28
N GLU A 392 11.93 -26.60 13.52
CA GLU A 392 11.56 -25.21 13.23
C GLU A 392 11.27 -24.40 14.52
N ILE A 393 10.64 -25.01 15.52
CA ILE A 393 10.35 -24.37 16.81
C ILE A 393 11.65 -24.11 17.58
N GLU A 394 12.53 -25.11 17.65
CA GLU A 394 13.82 -25.01 18.35
C GLU A 394 14.72 -23.95 17.71
N ALA A 395 14.81 -23.92 16.38
CA ALA A 395 15.58 -22.92 15.64
C ALA A 395 15.12 -21.49 15.95
N THR A 396 13.81 -21.29 16.03
CA THR A 396 13.20 -19.99 16.32
C THR A 396 13.40 -19.59 17.77
N GLU A 397 13.22 -20.51 18.72
CA GLU A 397 13.51 -20.28 20.15
C GLU A 397 14.98 -19.90 20.36
N PHE A 398 15.90 -20.60 19.68
CA PHE A 398 17.33 -20.30 19.73
C PHE A 398 17.61 -18.89 19.20
N LEU A 399 17.13 -18.56 18.00
CA LEU A 399 17.36 -17.25 17.39
C LEU A 399 16.81 -16.13 18.27
N VAL A 400 15.55 -16.23 18.70
CA VAL A 400 14.90 -15.23 19.55
C VAL A 400 15.63 -15.08 20.88
N GLY A 401 16.08 -16.19 21.49
CA GLY A 401 16.91 -16.15 22.70
C GLY A 401 18.19 -15.34 22.50
N LYS A 402 18.93 -15.59 21.41
CA LYS A 402 20.16 -14.84 21.10
C LYS A 402 19.93 -13.39 20.70
N LEU A 403 18.82 -13.08 20.04
CA LEU A 403 18.44 -11.69 19.77
C LEU A 403 18.11 -10.93 21.05
N LYS A 404 17.51 -11.57 22.05
CA LYS A 404 17.26 -10.97 23.37
C LYS A 404 18.54 -10.72 24.17
N ASP A 405 19.55 -11.58 23.99
CA ASP A 405 20.87 -11.43 24.64
C ASP A 405 21.72 -10.30 24.05
N SER A 406 21.34 -9.76 22.87
CA SER A 406 22.08 -8.74 22.11
C SER A 406 21.29 -7.46 21.96
N LYS A 407 22.00 -6.33 21.90
CA LYS A 407 21.37 -5.00 21.77
C LYS A 407 20.81 -4.78 20.37
N ASP A 408 21.58 -5.15 19.37
CA ASP A 408 21.28 -4.96 17.95
C ASP A 408 21.87 -6.14 17.13
N ASN A 409 21.61 -6.15 15.83
CA ASN A 409 22.08 -7.21 14.93
C ASN A 409 23.60 -7.21 14.74
N ASN A 410 24.27 -6.06 14.89
CA ASN A 410 25.73 -6.01 14.83
C ASN A 410 26.34 -6.67 16.08
N ASP A 411 25.83 -6.36 17.26
CA ASP A 411 26.22 -6.98 18.54
C ASP A 411 25.96 -8.49 18.52
N PHE A 412 24.80 -8.92 17.99
CA PHE A 412 24.50 -10.33 17.74
C PHE A 412 25.58 -11.01 16.87
N PHE A 413 25.96 -10.37 15.77
CA PHE A 413 26.99 -10.88 14.88
C PHE A 413 28.38 -10.93 15.53
N GLU A 414 28.69 -10.03 16.47
CA GLU A 414 29.93 -10.09 17.24
C GLU A 414 29.92 -11.23 18.26
N LEU A 415 28.78 -11.51 18.91
CA LEU A 415 28.64 -12.67 19.81
C LEU A 415 28.86 -14.01 19.10
N MET A 416 28.52 -14.09 17.80
CA MET A 416 28.78 -15.28 16.98
C MET A 416 30.26 -15.56 16.71
N ARG A 417 31.15 -14.56 16.86
CA ARG A 417 32.58 -14.74 16.56
C ARG A 417 33.28 -15.68 17.53
N GLY A 418 32.68 -15.97 18.68
CA GLY A 418 33.37 -16.64 19.79
C GLY A 418 34.49 -15.75 20.35
N LYS A 419 34.86 -15.95 21.61
CA LYS A 419 36.12 -15.39 22.13
C LYS A 419 37.28 -16.26 21.69
#